data_AF-A0A366EEW8-F1
#
_entry.id   AF-A0A366EEW8-F1
#
_cell.length_a   1.000
_cell.length_b   1.000
_cell.length_c   1.000
_cell.angle_alpha   90.00
_cell.angle_beta   90.00
_cell.angle_gamma   90.00
#
_symmetry.space_group_name_H-M   'P 1'
#
loop_
_entity.id
_entity.type
_entity.pdbx_description
1 polymer ?
#
loop_
_entity_poly.entity_id
_entity_poly.type
_entity_poly.pdbx_seq_one_letter_code
_entity_poly.pdbx_strand_id
1 'polypeptide(L)'
;MGNYRDLRAKLNELEGNRILIMDNNNLEFCSQHDDVYSSEEVFKEYDMILIPDWVHREISHSQKRLHYLASVPIPYFIVSEEEDYPELVGYQELRLLELFFHASSAISPARKLYSTLKKFYHEHDDLPESWIEDFYEEGFEVTSGTDLRKNAGETSILVLTYLLLHHFSLVNRKYHHFLQ
;
A
#
# COMPACT_ATOMS: atom_id res chain seq x y z
N MET A 1 0.55 -15.96 5.54
CA MET A 1 0.48 -14.52 5.82
C MET A 1 1.73 -14.15 6.58
N GLY A 2 2.77 -13.80 5.83
CA GLY A 2 3.95 -13.13 6.36
C GLY A 2 4.15 -11.95 5.43
N ASN A 3 3.78 -10.75 5.85
CA ASN A 3 3.90 -9.59 4.99
C ASN A 3 5.02 -8.70 5.49
N TYR A 4 4.86 -7.96 6.59
CA TYR A 4 5.94 -7.06 7.01
C TYR A 4 7.25 -7.78 7.38
N ARG A 5 7.21 -8.92 8.07
CA ARG A 5 8.45 -9.64 8.47
C ARG A 5 9.22 -10.21 7.28
N ASP A 6 8.50 -10.80 6.34
CA ASP A 6 9.10 -11.39 5.12
C ASP A 6 9.56 -10.29 4.16
N LEU A 7 8.76 -9.22 4.02
CA LEU A 7 9.16 -7.99 3.33
C LEU A 7 10.42 -7.41 3.94
N ARG A 8 10.48 -7.27 5.26
CA ARG A 8 11.65 -6.72 5.97
C ARG A 8 12.88 -7.60 5.80
N ALA A 9 12.72 -8.92 5.85
CA ALA A 9 13.81 -9.85 5.57
C ALA A 9 14.34 -9.62 4.15
N LYS A 10 13.44 -9.57 3.15
CA LYS A 10 13.79 -9.34 1.75
C LYS A 10 14.48 -7.99 1.51
N LEU A 11 13.95 -6.92 2.11
CA LEU A 11 14.52 -5.57 2.00
C LEU A 11 15.92 -5.47 2.61
N ASN A 12 16.29 -6.35 3.54
CA ASN A 12 17.63 -6.40 4.12
C ASN A 12 18.63 -7.26 3.32
N GLU A 13 18.17 -8.02 2.31
CA GLU A 13 19.06 -8.86 1.49
C GLU A 13 19.92 -8.06 0.51
N LEU A 14 19.42 -6.92 0.03
CA LEU A 14 20.06 -6.11 -1.00
C LEU A 14 20.29 -4.68 -0.51
N GLU A 15 21.49 -4.16 -0.76
CA GLU A 15 21.73 -2.71 -0.66
C GLU A 15 21.14 -2.02 -1.90
N GLY A 16 20.11 -1.19 -1.70
CA GLY A 16 19.51 -0.39 -2.78
C GLY A 16 18.40 -1.09 -3.57
N ASN A 17 17.48 -1.79 -2.90
CA ASN A 17 16.31 -2.44 -3.51
C ASN A 17 15.55 -1.53 -4.49
N ARG A 18 15.29 -2.04 -5.69
CA ARG A 18 14.38 -1.47 -6.68
C ARG A 18 13.00 -2.09 -6.52
N ILE A 19 12.13 -1.35 -5.85
CA ILE A 19 10.78 -1.80 -5.49
C ILE A 19 9.79 -1.27 -6.52
N LEU A 20 8.95 -2.15 -7.06
CA LEU A 20 7.75 -1.76 -7.80
C LEU A 20 6.54 -1.78 -6.86
N ILE A 21 5.77 -0.70 -6.80
CA ILE A 21 4.43 -0.72 -6.20
C ILE A 21 3.43 -0.90 -7.34
N MET A 22 2.70 -2.01 -7.33
CA MET A 22 1.78 -2.35 -8.41
C MET A 22 0.45 -1.61 -8.26
N ASP A 23 -0.06 -1.13 -9.38
CA ASP A 23 -1.45 -0.68 -9.54
C ASP A 23 -2.22 -1.70 -10.36
N ASN A 24 -3.52 -1.80 -10.09
CA ASN A 24 -4.46 -2.61 -10.84
C ASN A 24 -4.47 -2.23 -12.34
N ASN A 25 -4.49 -0.93 -12.69
CA ASN A 25 -4.53 -0.50 -14.09
C ASN A 25 -3.24 -0.89 -14.85
N ASN A 26 -2.09 -0.78 -14.19
CA ASN A 26 -0.81 -1.23 -14.76
C ASN A 26 -0.82 -2.73 -15.04
N LEU A 27 -1.29 -3.53 -14.08
CA LEU A 27 -1.40 -4.98 -14.25
C LEU A 27 -2.39 -5.37 -15.36
N GLU A 28 -3.53 -4.68 -15.46
CA GLU A 28 -4.50 -4.89 -16.54
C GLU A 28 -3.85 -4.62 -17.91
N PHE A 29 -3.17 -3.48 -18.06
CA PHE A 29 -2.45 -3.13 -19.29
C PHE A 29 -1.42 -4.20 -19.67
N CYS A 30 -0.57 -4.60 -18.73
CA CYS A 30 0.45 -5.63 -18.95
C CYS A 30 -0.18 -6.98 -19.34
N SER A 31 -1.26 -7.40 -18.66
CA SER A 31 -1.94 -8.66 -18.97
C SER A 31 -2.60 -8.66 -20.36
N GLN A 32 -2.97 -7.49 -20.88
CA GLN A 32 -3.57 -7.34 -22.21
C GLN A 32 -2.54 -7.39 -23.35
N HIS A 33 -1.27 -7.16 -23.05
CA HIS A 33 -0.20 -7.02 -24.05
C HIS A 33 0.99 -7.94 -23.78
N ASP A 34 0.77 -9.06 -23.07
CA ASP A 34 1.81 -10.05 -22.74
C ASP A 34 2.42 -10.70 -24.01
N ASP A 35 1.69 -10.67 -25.13
CA ASP A 35 2.16 -11.09 -26.45
C ASP A 35 3.15 -10.08 -27.09
N VAL A 36 3.13 -8.83 -26.64
CA VAL A 36 3.98 -7.75 -27.14
C VAL A 36 5.16 -7.48 -26.21
N TYR A 37 4.92 -7.50 -24.90
CA TYR A 37 5.91 -7.26 -23.86
C TYR A 37 5.88 -8.40 -22.84
N SER A 38 6.92 -9.22 -22.81
CA SER A 38 6.97 -10.32 -21.85
C SER A 38 7.06 -9.80 -20.42
N SER A 39 6.42 -10.49 -19.47
CA SER A 39 6.54 -10.17 -18.04
C SER A 39 8.01 -10.10 -17.59
N GLU A 40 8.87 -10.98 -18.10
CA GLU A 40 10.30 -10.95 -17.81
C GLU A 40 10.96 -9.62 -18.22
N GLU A 41 10.67 -9.10 -19.42
CA GLU A 41 11.24 -7.84 -19.87
C GLU A 41 10.71 -6.62 -19.10
N VAL A 42 9.42 -6.64 -18.72
CA VAL A 42 8.78 -5.55 -17.96
C VAL A 42 9.32 -5.49 -16.53
N PHE A 43 9.54 -6.64 -15.90
CA PHE A 43 9.86 -6.73 -14.47
C PHE A 43 11.35 -6.93 -14.15
N LYS A 44 12.23 -7.18 -15.13
CA LYS A 44 13.66 -7.46 -14.92
C LYS A 44 14.45 -6.42 -14.11
N GLU A 45 14.01 -5.17 -14.10
CA GLU A 45 14.72 -4.08 -13.41
C GLU A 45 14.31 -3.94 -11.94
N TYR A 46 13.33 -4.71 -11.47
CA TYR A 46 12.83 -4.67 -10.10
C TYR A 46 13.23 -5.92 -9.33
N ASP A 47 13.54 -5.74 -8.05
CA ASP A 47 13.90 -6.83 -7.15
C ASP A 47 12.68 -7.49 -6.51
N MET A 48 11.57 -6.73 -6.40
CA MET A 48 10.31 -7.18 -5.82
C MET A 48 9.15 -6.28 -6.21
N ILE A 49 7.93 -6.79 -6.02
CA ILE A 49 6.67 -6.07 -6.19
C ILE A 49 5.95 -5.97 -4.84
N LEU A 50 5.40 -4.81 -4.52
CA LEU A 50 4.49 -4.59 -3.41
C LEU A 50 3.10 -4.26 -3.94
N ILE A 51 2.07 -4.86 -3.32
CA ILE A 51 0.68 -4.69 -3.71
C ILE A 51 -0.12 -4.40 -2.43
N PRO A 52 -0.65 -3.19 -2.23
CA PRO A 52 -1.56 -2.93 -1.12
C PRO A 52 -2.76 -3.89 -1.17
N ASP A 53 -3.29 -4.34 -0.02
CA ASP A 53 -4.36 -5.34 0.01
C ASP A 53 -5.61 -4.85 -0.76
N TRP A 54 -5.94 -3.56 -0.69
CA TRP A 54 -7.02 -2.99 -1.51
C TRP A 54 -6.80 -3.11 -3.01
N VAL A 55 -5.57 -2.93 -3.48
CA VAL A 55 -5.23 -3.14 -4.90
C VAL A 55 -5.30 -4.64 -5.24
N HIS A 56 -4.85 -5.51 -4.34
CA HIS A 56 -4.92 -6.95 -4.54
C HIS A 56 -6.37 -7.46 -4.61
N ARG A 57 -7.29 -6.90 -3.81
CA ARG A 57 -8.73 -7.17 -3.91
C ARG A 57 -9.24 -6.82 -5.29
N GLU A 58 -8.93 -5.63 -5.81
CA GLU A 58 -9.31 -5.22 -7.17
C GLU A 58 -8.79 -6.20 -8.22
N ILE A 59 -7.50 -6.58 -8.16
CA ILE A 59 -6.86 -7.54 -9.06
C ILE A 59 -7.60 -8.88 -9.05
N SER A 60 -7.97 -9.35 -7.85
CA SER A 60 -8.60 -10.65 -7.61
C SER A 60 -9.96 -10.83 -8.29
N HIS A 61 -10.64 -9.75 -8.69
CA HIS A 61 -11.85 -9.82 -9.50
C HIS A 61 -11.63 -10.27 -10.96
N SER A 62 -10.37 -10.46 -11.39
CA SER A 62 -10.05 -10.96 -12.74
C SER A 62 -9.05 -12.10 -12.67
N GLN A 63 -9.49 -13.27 -13.12
CA GLN A 63 -8.62 -14.44 -13.23
C GLN A 63 -7.45 -14.21 -14.18
N LYS A 64 -7.63 -13.37 -15.21
CA LYS A 64 -6.58 -13.02 -16.15
C LYS A 64 -5.45 -12.25 -15.45
N ARG A 65 -5.79 -11.22 -14.66
CA ARG A 65 -4.80 -10.46 -13.88
C ARG A 65 -4.11 -11.32 -12.83
N LEU A 66 -4.85 -12.20 -12.14
CA LEU A 66 -4.25 -13.14 -11.18
C LEU A 66 -3.26 -14.10 -11.85
N HIS A 67 -3.62 -14.68 -13.00
CA HIS A 67 -2.71 -15.55 -13.76
C HIS A 67 -1.47 -14.80 -14.24
N TYR A 68 -1.64 -13.55 -14.70
CA TYR A 68 -0.52 -12.72 -15.12
C TYR A 68 0.40 -12.37 -13.95
N LEU A 69 -0.15 -11.96 -12.80
CA LEU A 69 0.65 -11.69 -11.60
C LEU A 69 1.45 -12.94 -11.15
N ALA A 70 0.84 -14.12 -11.24
CA ALA A 70 1.49 -15.38 -10.89
C ALA A 70 2.59 -15.81 -11.88
N SER A 71 2.61 -15.27 -13.11
CA SER A 71 3.66 -15.55 -14.11
C SER A 71 4.86 -14.60 -14.01
N VAL A 72 4.79 -13.58 -13.15
CA VAL A 72 5.88 -12.63 -12.95
C VAL A 72 7.08 -13.32 -12.28
N PRO A 73 8.31 -13.22 -12.83
CA PRO A 73 9.46 -14.01 -12.37
C PRO A 73 10.18 -13.43 -11.13
N ILE A 74 9.57 -12.49 -10.42
CA ILE A 74 10.11 -11.85 -9.21
C ILE A 74 9.10 -11.96 -8.06
N PRO A 75 9.57 -11.99 -6.79
CA PRO A 75 8.66 -12.10 -5.67
C PRO A 75 7.75 -10.88 -5.56
N TYR A 76 6.49 -11.12 -5.21
CA TYR A 76 5.56 -10.07 -4.84
C TYR A 76 5.05 -10.28 -3.41
N PHE A 77 4.77 -9.17 -2.72
CA PHE A 77 4.23 -9.14 -1.37
C PHE A 77 2.94 -8.35 -1.39
N ILE A 78 1.90 -8.91 -0.79
CA ILE A 78 0.71 -8.14 -0.46
C ILE A 78 1.07 -7.29 0.78
N VAL A 79 0.54 -6.09 0.94
CA VAL A 79 0.81 -5.27 2.13
C VAL A 79 -0.53 -4.86 2.71
N SER A 80 -0.84 -5.38 3.89
CA SER A 80 -2.07 -5.11 4.60
C SER A 80 -2.01 -3.72 5.21
N GLU A 81 -2.97 -2.88 4.83
CA GLU A 81 -3.13 -1.55 5.40
C GLU A 81 -3.41 -1.62 6.90
N GLU A 82 -4.14 -2.64 7.35
CA GLU A 82 -4.50 -2.82 8.77
C GLU A 82 -3.36 -3.40 9.60
N GLU A 83 -2.60 -4.36 9.05
CA GLU A 83 -1.58 -5.09 9.83
C GLU A 83 -0.17 -4.50 9.66
N ASP A 84 0.20 -4.08 8.45
CA ASP A 84 1.59 -3.72 8.13
C ASP A 84 1.84 -2.20 8.22
N TYR A 85 0.86 -1.35 7.91
CA TYR A 85 1.06 0.12 7.92
C TYR A 85 1.31 0.69 9.32
N PRO A 86 0.61 0.23 10.39
CA PRO A 86 0.93 0.66 11.75
C PRO A 86 2.40 0.40 12.11
N GLU A 87 2.93 -0.78 11.78
CA GLU A 87 4.34 -1.10 12.05
C GLU A 87 5.29 -0.23 11.21
N LEU A 88 4.97 0.01 9.93
CA LEU A 88 5.75 0.89 9.04
C LEU A 88 5.83 2.34 9.54
N VAL A 89 4.79 2.86 10.19
CA VAL A 89 4.81 4.21 10.79
C VAL A 89 5.35 4.21 12.24
N GLY A 90 5.64 3.04 12.80
CA GLY A 90 6.08 2.88 14.19
C GLY A 90 4.96 3.13 15.20
N TYR A 91 3.75 2.67 14.90
CA TYR A 91 2.53 2.75 15.72
C TYR A 91 2.14 4.19 16.10
N GLN A 92 2.43 5.14 15.21
CA GLN A 92 1.98 6.54 15.33
C GLN A 92 0.65 6.70 14.60
N GLU A 93 -0.45 6.29 15.23
CA GLU A 93 -1.80 6.24 14.65
C GLU A 93 -2.26 7.57 14.06
N LEU A 94 -2.11 8.69 14.79
CA LEU A 94 -2.49 10.01 14.27
C LEU A 94 -1.71 10.38 13.00
N ARG A 95 -0.43 10.01 12.93
CA ARG A 95 0.40 10.26 11.75
C ARG A 95 -0.05 9.41 10.57
N LEU A 96 -0.45 8.16 10.81
CA LEU A 96 -0.99 7.29 9.76
C LEU A 96 -2.32 7.87 9.24
N LEU A 97 -3.22 8.27 10.13
CA LEU A 97 -4.48 8.95 9.77
C LEU A 97 -4.25 10.23 8.95
N GLU A 98 -3.24 11.03 9.28
CA GLU A 98 -2.87 12.21 8.49
C GLU A 98 -2.38 11.87 7.08
N LEU A 99 -1.60 10.79 6.92
CA LEU A 99 -1.19 10.31 5.59
C LEU A 99 -2.40 9.89 4.75
N PHE A 100 -3.33 9.14 5.33
CA PHE A 100 -4.59 8.77 4.68
C PHE A 100 -5.36 10.01 4.23
N PHE A 101 -5.53 11.00 5.10
CA PHE A 101 -6.18 12.27 4.77
C PHE A 101 -5.51 13.02 3.63
N HIS A 102 -4.18 13.08 3.60
CA HIS A 102 -3.45 13.75 2.53
C HIS A 102 -3.63 13.01 1.20
N ALA A 103 -3.50 11.69 1.20
CA ALA A 103 -3.69 10.85 0.03
C ALA A 103 -5.12 10.91 -0.52
N SER A 104 -6.12 11.07 0.36
CA SER A 104 -7.54 11.13 0.01
C SER A 104 -8.12 12.56 0.01
N SER A 105 -7.29 13.61 0.01
CA SER A 105 -7.74 14.98 0.29
C SER A 105 -8.77 15.55 -0.70
N ALA A 106 -8.80 15.03 -1.92
CA ALA A 106 -9.81 15.40 -2.93
C ALA A 106 -11.17 14.73 -2.71
N ILE A 107 -11.26 13.73 -1.82
CA ILE A 107 -12.41 12.86 -1.64
C ILE A 107 -13.26 13.37 -0.46
N SER A 108 -14.50 13.79 -0.75
CA SER A 108 -15.35 14.47 0.24
C SER A 108 -15.74 13.58 1.44
N PRO A 109 -16.19 12.31 1.25
CA PRO A 109 -16.48 11.43 2.39
C PRO A 109 -15.27 11.17 3.27
N ALA A 110 -14.11 10.84 2.70
CA ALA A 110 -12.86 10.66 3.43
C ALA A 110 -12.47 11.88 4.31
N ARG A 111 -12.64 13.11 3.80
CA ARG A 111 -12.39 14.33 4.60
C ARG A 111 -13.34 14.48 5.80
N LYS A 112 -14.62 14.12 5.64
CA LYS A 112 -15.60 14.15 6.73
C LYS A 112 -15.22 13.13 7.79
N LEU A 113 -14.91 11.91 7.37
CA LEU A 113 -14.51 10.84 8.28
C LEU A 113 -13.22 11.17 9.02
N TYR A 114 -12.20 11.71 8.32
CA TYR A 114 -10.98 12.23 8.95
C TYR A 114 -11.30 13.24 10.06
N SER A 115 -12.24 14.16 9.82
CA SER A 115 -12.62 15.15 10.83
C SER A 115 -13.24 14.51 12.06
N THR A 116 -14.07 13.47 11.87
CA THR A 116 -14.66 12.67 12.95
C THR A 116 -13.59 11.90 13.73
N LEU A 117 -12.72 11.15 13.04
CA LEU A 117 -11.64 10.37 13.65
C LEU A 117 -10.63 11.27 14.37
N LYS A 118 -10.29 12.42 13.79
CA LYS A 118 -9.43 13.41 14.43
C LYS A 118 -10.06 13.92 15.72
N LYS A 119 -11.37 14.24 15.72
CA LYS A 119 -12.06 14.66 16.94
C LYS A 119 -12.04 13.55 18.00
N PHE A 120 -12.32 12.31 17.61
CA PHE A 120 -12.25 11.15 18.50
C PHE A 120 -10.86 11.02 19.14
N TYR A 121 -9.78 11.12 18.34
CA TYR A 121 -8.41 11.10 18.84
C TYR A 121 -8.14 12.18 19.89
N HIS A 122 -8.66 13.41 19.71
CA HIS A 122 -8.47 14.47 20.72
C HIS A 122 -9.21 14.21 22.03
N GLU A 123 -10.30 13.43 22.00
CA GLU A 123 -11.10 13.09 23.18
C GLU A 123 -10.58 11.84 23.90
N HIS A 124 -9.96 10.92 23.16
CA HIS A 124 -9.57 9.59 23.67
C HIS A 124 -8.06 9.33 23.69
N ASP A 125 -7.24 10.21 23.08
CA ASP A 125 -5.79 10.06 22.85
C ASP A 125 -5.42 8.80 22.05
N ASP A 126 -6.38 8.24 21.32
CA ASP A 126 -6.22 7.05 20.47
C ASP A 126 -7.29 6.99 19.37
N LEU A 127 -7.10 6.13 18.37
CA LEU A 127 -8.10 5.81 17.34
C LEU A 127 -8.79 4.48 17.62
N PRO A 128 -10.03 4.27 17.14
CA PRO A 128 -10.67 2.95 17.17
C PRO A 128 -9.82 1.93 16.41
N GLU A 129 -9.70 0.68 16.89
CA GLU A 129 -8.91 -0.36 16.20
C GLU A 129 -9.36 -0.58 14.73
N SER A 130 -10.65 -0.40 14.45
CA SER A 130 -11.26 -0.54 13.12
C SER A 130 -11.07 0.68 12.21
N TRP A 131 -10.39 1.74 12.64
CA TRP A 131 -10.46 3.03 11.94
C TRP A 131 -10.00 2.94 10.46
N ILE A 132 -9.06 2.05 10.14
CA ILE A 132 -8.58 1.84 8.77
C ILE A 132 -9.66 1.17 7.93
N GLU A 133 -10.28 0.11 8.45
CA GLU A 133 -11.43 -0.56 7.82
C GLU A 133 -12.56 0.45 7.57
N ASP A 134 -12.97 1.17 8.62
CA ASP A 134 -13.99 2.22 8.56
C ASP A 134 -13.62 3.31 7.53
N PHE A 135 -12.33 3.64 7.41
CA PHE A 135 -11.83 4.60 6.43
C PHE A 135 -12.07 4.15 5.00
N TYR A 136 -11.87 2.87 4.70
CA TYR A 136 -12.14 2.34 3.38
C TYR A 136 -13.63 2.12 3.11
N GLU A 137 -14.39 1.71 4.13
CA GLU A 137 -15.83 1.45 4.00
C GLU A 137 -16.65 2.73 3.80
N GLU A 138 -16.32 3.79 4.53
CA GLU A 138 -17.09 5.04 4.55
C GLU A 138 -16.40 6.19 3.79
N GLY A 139 -15.08 6.14 3.65
CA GLY A 139 -14.30 7.21 3.02
C GLY A 139 -14.38 7.24 1.50
N PHE A 140 -14.84 6.15 0.87
CA PHE A 140 -14.82 5.99 -0.59
C PHE A 140 -16.16 5.52 -1.16
N GLU A 141 -16.45 6.00 -2.37
CA GLU A 141 -17.63 5.60 -3.12
C GLU A 141 -17.50 4.16 -3.64
N VAL A 142 -18.58 3.39 -3.51
CA VAL A 142 -18.67 2.06 -4.13
C VAL A 142 -18.70 2.17 -5.65
N THR A 143 -17.90 1.37 -6.33
CA THR A 143 -17.96 1.20 -7.77
C THR A 143 -19.22 0.40 -8.12
N SER A 144 -20.11 1.00 -8.92
CA SER A 144 -21.43 0.45 -9.24
C SER A 144 -21.37 -1.01 -9.71
N GLY A 145 -22.11 -1.88 -9.02
CA GLY A 145 -22.19 -3.31 -9.34
C GLY A 145 -21.05 -4.17 -8.78
N THR A 146 -20.20 -3.60 -7.91
CA THR A 146 -19.12 -4.30 -7.19
C THR A 146 -19.09 -3.87 -5.72
N ASP A 147 -18.27 -4.54 -4.92
CA ASP A 147 -17.86 -4.16 -3.55
C ASP A 147 -16.58 -3.30 -3.53
N LEU A 148 -16.01 -3.01 -4.70
CA LEU A 148 -14.81 -2.20 -4.86
C LEU A 148 -15.05 -0.72 -4.57
N ARG A 149 -13.99 -0.03 -4.17
CA ARG A 149 -14.03 1.36 -3.71
C ARG A 149 -13.21 2.25 -4.64
N LYS A 150 -13.84 3.26 -5.25
CA LYS A 150 -13.13 4.20 -6.14
C LYS A 150 -12.06 4.96 -5.39
N ASN A 151 -10.85 5.07 -5.97
CA ASN A 151 -9.69 5.77 -5.40
C ASN A 151 -9.09 5.13 -4.15
N ALA A 152 -9.60 3.97 -3.71
CA ALA A 152 -9.06 3.26 -2.55
C ALA A 152 -7.68 2.69 -2.87
N GLY A 153 -7.51 2.03 -4.02
CA GLY A 153 -6.21 1.53 -4.48
C GLY A 153 -5.16 2.63 -4.56
N GLU A 154 -5.49 3.77 -5.19
CA GLU A 154 -4.60 4.92 -5.33
C GLU A 154 -4.23 5.54 -3.98
N THR A 155 -5.19 5.64 -3.05
CA THR A 155 -4.91 6.08 -1.68
C THR A 155 -3.93 5.14 -0.98
N SER A 156 -4.14 3.83 -1.11
CA SER A 156 -3.30 2.79 -0.53
C SER A 156 -1.86 2.85 -1.07
N ILE A 157 -1.71 3.00 -2.39
CA ILE A 157 -0.42 3.14 -3.06
C ILE A 157 0.32 4.39 -2.57
N LEU A 158 -0.37 5.53 -2.48
CA LEU A 158 0.22 6.78 -2.01
C LEU A 158 0.70 6.65 -0.55
N VAL A 159 -0.14 6.13 0.34
CA VAL A 159 0.22 5.93 1.75
C VAL A 159 1.42 4.99 1.86
N LEU A 160 1.40 3.83 1.20
CA LEU A 160 2.52 2.88 1.19
C LEU A 160 3.81 3.54 0.70
N THR A 161 3.73 4.33 -0.38
CA THR A 161 4.90 5.05 -0.92
C THR A 161 5.52 5.97 0.13
N TYR A 162 4.70 6.76 0.83
CA TYR A 162 5.19 7.63 1.91
C TYR A 162 5.78 6.83 3.08
N LEU A 163 5.13 5.74 3.47
CA LEU A 163 5.60 4.88 4.55
C LEU A 163 6.97 4.29 4.24
N LEU A 164 7.18 3.76 3.04
CA LEU A 164 8.47 3.21 2.62
C LEU A 164 9.57 4.29 2.59
N LEU A 165 9.28 5.45 2.00
CA LEU A 165 10.22 6.56 1.94
C LEU A 165 10.64 7.03 3.33
N HIS A 166 9.70 7.16 4.26
CA HIS A 166 10.00 7.59 5.63
C HIS A 166 10.68 6.50 6.45
N HIS A 167 10.17 5.28 6.44
CA HIS A 167 10.69 4.19 7.26
C HIS A 167 12.15 3.87 6.91
N PHE A 168 12.45 3.67 5.62
CA PHE A 168 13.78 3.25 5.19
C PHE A 168 14.79 4.40 5.09
N SER A 169 14.36 5.64 4.88
CA SER A 169 15.26 6.80 5.01
C SER A 169 15.70 7.05 6.46
N LEU A 170 14.82 6.78 7.44
CA LEU A 170 15.14 6.94 8.86
C LEU A 170 16.02 5.82 9.40
N VAL A 171 15.81 4.57 8.95
CA VAL A 171 16.67 3.43 9.32
C VAL A 171 18.11 3.66 8.84
N ASN A 172 18.31 4.13 7.61
CA ASN A 172 19.65 4.44 7.08
C ASN A 172 20.35 5.58 7.85
N ARG A 173 19.61 6.53 8.42
CA ARG A 173 20.18 7.61 9.25
C ARG A 173 20.63 7.14 10.64
N LYS A 174 19.97 6.14 11.23
CA LYS A 174 20.40 5.59 12.54
C LYS A 174 21.80 4.95 12.47
N TYR A 175 22.18 4.37 11.34
CA TYR A 175 23.51 3.78 11.16
C TYR A 175 24.63 4.80 10.88
N HIS A 176 24.30 6.03 10.47
CA HIS A 176 25.30 7.09 10.27
C HIS A 176 25.66 7.85 11.55
N HIS A 177 24.82 7.80 12.60
CA HIS A 177 25.12 8.46 13.88
C HIS A 177 26.00 7.63 14.84
N PHE A 178 26.39 6.41 14.46
CA PHE A 178 27.31 5.56 15.23
C PHE A 178 28.71 5.43 14.60
N LEU A 179 29.03 6.23 13.58
CA LEU A 179 30.33 6.25 12.90
C LEU A 179 30.98 7.65 12.89
N GLN A 180 30.91 8.37 14.01
CA GLN A 180 31.76 9.54 14.28
C GLN A 180 32.49 9.40 15.61
#